data_AF-A0A964K3T8-F1
#
_entry.id   AF-A0A964K3T8-F1
#
_cell.length_a   1.000
_cell.length_b   1.000
_cell.length_c   1.000
_cell.angle_alpha   90.00
_cell.angle_beta   90.00
_cell.angle_gamma   90.00
#
_symmetry.space_group_name_H-M   'P 1'
#
loop_
_entity.id
_entity.type
_entity.pdbx_description
1 polymer ?
#
loop_
_entity_poly.entity_id
_entity_poly.type
_entity_poly.pdbx_seq_one_letter_code
_entity_poly.pdbx_strand_id
1 'polypeptide(L)'
;MSDREREQWNEARAWIGKADEDLRAAAIVLGVTSPLSGIAAFHCQQAVEKLMKGLLAAVGIDPPRSHDLGLLADLVGPRYRLLPATSNGSSGCERGMPCALSGSGG
;
A
#
# COMPACT_ATOMS: atom_id res chain seq x y z
N MET A 1 -7.19 27.98 0.39
CA MET A 1 -7.67 26.65 -0.02
C MET A 1 -8.75 26.83 -1.09
N SER A 2 -8.48 26.37 -2.30
CA SER A 2 -9.35 26.45 -3.47
C SER A 2 -10.53 25.46 -3.38
N ASP A 3 -11.56 25.66 -4.21
CA ASP A 3 -12.67 24.70 -4.34
C ASP A 3 -12.17 23.30 -4.74
N ARG A 4 -11.20 23.26 -5.66
CA ARG A 4 -10.57 22.01 -6.11
C ARG A 4 -9.89 21.26 -4.96
N GLU A 5 -9.12 21.97 -4.13
CA GLU A 5 -8.48 21.37 -2.96
C GLU A 5 -9.50 20.87 -1.93
N ARG A 6 -10.61 21.60 -1.73
CA ARG A 6 -11.70 21.13 -0.84
C ARG A 6 -12.31 19.82 -1.33
N GLU A 7 -12.59 19.72 -2.63
CA GLU A 7 -13.19 18.52 -3.21
C GLU A 7 -12.27 17.31 -3.06
N GLN A 8 -10.98 17.48 -3.34
CA GLN A 8 -9.96 16.45 -3.14
C GLN A 8 -9.92 15.94 -1.70
N TRP A 9 -9.98 16.85 -0.73
CA TRP A 9 -10.00 16.49 0.68
C TRP A 9 -11.31 15.81 1.10
N ASN A 10 -12.46 16.21 0.53
CA ASN A 10 -13.73 15.54 0.78
C ASN A 10 -13.68 14.08 0.28
N GLU A 11 -13.18 13.87 -0.93
CA GLU A 11 -13.03 12.54 -1.50
C GLU A 11 -12.02 11.70 -0.70
N ALA A 12 -10.87 12.27 -0.33
CA ALA A 12 -9.89 11.62 0.52
C ALA A 12 -10.50 11.19 1.87
N ARG A 13 -11.30 12.05 2.52
CA ARG A 13 -12.00 11.71 3.77
C ARG A 13 -13.02 10.60 3.59
N ALA A 14 -13.73 10.55 2.46
CA ALA A 14 -14.66 9.48 2.17
C ALA A 14 -13.94 8.12 2.07
N TRP A 15 -12.77 8.08 1.42
CA TRP A 15 -11.95 6.88 1.37
C TRP A 15 -11.38 6.46 2.73
N ILE A 16 -10.86 7.42 3.49
CA ILE A 16 -10.32 7.17 4.84
C ILE A 16 -11.44 6.65 5.77
N GLY A 17 -12.65 7.20 5.68
CA GLY A 17 -13.80 6.71 6.45
C GLY A 17 -14.12 5.23 6.14
N LYS A 18 -14.13 4.84 4.86
CA LYS A 18 -14.34 3.44 4.47
C LYS A 18 -13.20 2.51 4.91
N ALA A 19 -11.97 3.02 5.02
CA ALA A 19 -10.85 2.25 5.53
C ALA A 19 -10.96 2.02 7.05
N ASP A 20 -11.43 3.02 7.79
CA ASP A 20 -11.71 2.90 9.23
C ASP A 20 -12.80 1.85 9.49
N GLU A 21 -13.85 1.82 8.66
CA GLU A 21 -14.88 0.77 8.71
C GLU A 21 -14.30 -0.64 8.54
N ASP A 22 -13.37 -0.84 7.61
CA ASP A 22 -12.69 -2.14 7.45
C ASP A 22 -11.83 -2.50 8.65
N LEU A 23 -11.06 -1.55 9.20
CA LEU A 23 -10.25 -1.80 10.40
C LEU A 23 -11.12 -2.19 11.59
N ARG A 24 -12.28 -1.54 11.76
CA ARG A 24 -13.25 -1.92 12.78
C ARG A 24 -13.81 -3.32 12.53
N ALA A 25 -14.15 -3.66 11.29
CA ALA A 25 -14.61 -5.00 10.94
C ALA A 25 -13.55 -6.07 11.25
N ALA A 26 -12.29 -5.85 10.89
CA ALA A 26 -11.18 -6.73 11.25
C ALA A 26 -11.05 -6.91 12.76
N ALA A 27 -11.13 -5.82 13.53
CA ALA A 27 -11.06 -5.87 14.99
C ALA A 27 -12.21 -6.66 15.61
N ILE A 28 -13.44 -6.49 15.11
CA ILE A 28 -14.62 -7.26 15.55
C ILE A 28 -14.42 -8.75 15.26
N VAL A 29 -13.99 -9.10 14.05
CA VAL A 29 -13.77 -10.49 13.64
C VAL A 29 -12.67 -11.17 14.45
N LEU A 30 -11.62 -10.44 14.84
CA LEU A 30 -10.56 -10.97 15.69
C LEU A 30 -10.99 -11.09 17.17
N GLY A 31 -11.99 -10.34 17.61
CA GLY A 31 -12.45 -10.30 19.00
C GLY A 31 -13.41 -11.43 19.41
N VAL A 32 -13.88 -12.26 18.49
CA VAL A 32 -14.80 -13.37 18.81
C VAL A 32 -14.04 -14.62 19.28
N THR A 33 -14.73 -15.50 20.03
CA THR A 33 -14.14 -16.71 20.66
C THR A 33 -13.44 -17.66 19.66
N SER A 34 -13.88 -17.69 18.40
CA SER A 34 -13.26 -18.45 17.32
C SER A 34 -13.11 -17.54 16.09
N PRO A 35 -12.03 -16.76 16.01
CA PRO A 35 -11.88 -15.71 15.01
C PRO A 35 -11.61 -16.28 13.62
N LEU A 36 -12.23 -15.67 12.61
CA LEU A 36 -11.99 -16.00 11.22
C LEU A 36 -10.84 -15.13 10.69
N SER A 37 -9.61 -15.56 10.94
CA SER A 37 -8.39 -14.81 10.59
C SER A 37 -8.31 -14.41 9.11
N GLY A 38 -8.77 -15.27 8.20
CA GLY A 38 -8.84 -14.95 6.76
C GLY A 38 -9.77 -13.78 6.44
N ILE A 39 -10.92 -13.68 7.14
CA ILE A 39 -11.86 -12.56 6.98
C ILE A 39 -11.26 -11.28 7.58
N ALA A 40 -10.60 -11.37 8.74
CA ALA A 40 -9.91 -10.23 9.32
C ALA A 40 -8.79 -9.72 8.39
N ALA A 41 -7.98 -10.62 7.81
CA ALA A 41 -6.93 -10.26 6.87
C ALA A 41 -7.49 -9.61 5.59
N PHE A 42 -8.61 -10.09 5.07
CA PHE A 42 -9.32 -9.47 3.96
C PHE A 42 -9.70 -8.02 4.27
N HIS A 43 -10.27 -7.74 5.45
CA HIS A 43 -10.58 -6.38 5.86
C HIS A 43 -9.33 -5.52 6.05
N CYS A 44 -8.24 -6.05 6.61
CA CYS A 44 -6.97 -5.33 6.67
C CYS A 44 -6.45 -4.94 5.28
N GLN A 45 -6.53 -5.84 4.29
CA GLN A 45 -6.16 -5.54 2.90
C GLN A 45 -7.02 -4.40 2.33
N GLN A 46 -8.34 -4.49 2.49
CA GLN A 46 -9.28 -3.47 2.03
C GLN A 46 -9.03 -2.11 2.68
N ALA A 47 -8.69 -2.09 3.96
CA ALA A 47 -8.33 -0.86 4.67
C ALA A 47 -7.10 -0.19 4.04
N VAL A 48 -6.04 -0.95 3.79
CA VAL A 48 -4.81 -0.45 3.14
C VAL A 48 -5.10 0.07 1.73
N GLU A 49 -5.89 -0.66 0.95
CA GLU A 49 -6.30 -0.25 -0.39
C GLU A 49 -7.02 1.11 -0.37
N LYS A 50 -8.03 1.24 0.51
CA LYS A 50 -8.83 2.46 0.62
C LYS A 50 -8.03 3.63 1.17
N LEU A 51 -7.09 3.41 2.09
CA LEU A 51 -6.16 4.46 2.54
C LEU A 51 -5.32 4.98 1.38
N MET A 52 -4.73 4.09 0.56
CA MET A 52 -3.96 4.50 -0.62
C MET A 52 -4.83 5.27 -1.62
N LYS A 53 -6.08 4.84 -1.86
CA LYS A 53 -7.03 5.59 -2.69
C LYS A 53 -7.32 6.98 -2.13
N GLY A 54 -7.47 7.11 -0.81
CA GLY A 54 -7.62 8.40 -0.15
C GLY A 54 -6.40 9.32 -0.31
N LEU A 55 -5.19 8.78 -0.24
CA LEU A 55 -3.95 9.52 -0.49
C LEU A 55 -3.85 10.04 -1.93
N LEU A 56 -4.31 9.25 -2.92
CA LEU A 56 -4.38 9.68 -4.32
C LEU A 56 -5.41 10.79 -4.53
N ALA A 57 -6.60 10.64 -3.94
CA ALA A 57 -7.65 11.66 -3.99
C ALA A 57 -7.18 13.01 -3.40
N ALA A 58 -6.43 12.98 -2.28
CA ALA A 58 -5.90 14.17 -1.62
C ALA A 58 -4.93 15.01 -2.48
N VAL A 59 -4.31 14.41 -3.50
CA VAL A 59 -3.46 15.11 -4.48
C VAL A 59 -4.15 15.35 -5.83
N GLY A 60 -5.46 15.08 -5.90
CA GLY A 60 -6.26 15.26 -7.10
C GLY A 60 -6.05 14.21 -8.17
N ILE A 61 -5.73 12.98 -7.78
CA ILE A 61 -5.66 11.82 -8.67
C ILE A 61 -6.89 10.95 -8.40
N ASP A 62 -7.67 10.71 -9.45
CA ASP A 62 -8.78 9.77 -9.39
C ASP A 62 -8.22 8.35 -9.14
N PRO A 63 -8.61 7.69 -8.04
CA PRO A 63 -8.05 6.39 -7.72
C PRO A 63 -8.46 5.33 -8.76
N PRO A 64 -7.52 4.50 -9.25
CA PRO A 64 -7.84 3.50 -10.25
C PRO A 64 -8.85 2.49 -9.68
N ARG A 65 -9.76 2.00 -10.54
CA ARG A 65 -10.65 0.87 -10.24
C ARG A 65 -9.90 -0.45 -10.30
N SER A 66 -8.90 -0.59 -9.43
CA SER A 66 -8.08 -1.78 -9.24
C SER A 66 -8.07 -2.18 -7.78
N HIS A 67 -7.86 -3.48 -7.54
CA HIS A 67 -7.60 -4.08 -6.22
C HIS A 67 -6.13 -4.49 -6.06
N ASP A 68 -5.27 -4.05 -7.00
CA ASP A 68 -3.83 -4.31 -6.96
C ASP A 68 -3.14 -3.30 -6.03
N LEU A 69 -2.68 -3.80 -4.87
CA LEU A 69 -1.96 -2.99 -3.90
C LEU A 69 -0.60 -2.51 -4.40
N GLY A 70 0.09 -3.28 -5.25
CA GLY A 70 1.38 -2.88 -5.84
C GLY A 70 1.22 -1.69 -6.77
N LEU A 71 0.19 -1.73 -7.63
CA LEU A 71 -0.15 -0.60 -8.49
C LEU A 71 -0.47 0.66 -7.68
N LEU A 72 -1.24 0.52 -6.60
CA LEU A 72 -1.57 1.66 -5.74
C LEU A 72 -0.33 2.20 -5.01
N ALA A 73 0.55 1.32 -4.53
CA ALA A 73 1.80 1.72 -3.90
C ALA A 73 2.73 2.46 -4.88
N ASP A 74 2.81 2.03 -6.14
CA ASP A 74 3.59 2.70 -7.19
C ASP A 74 3.06 4.11 -7.50
N LEU A 75 1.73 4.30 -7.42
CA LEU A 75 1.12 5.61 -7.61
C LEU A 75 1.32 6.54 -6.40
N VAL A 76 1.28 6.00 -5.18
CA VAL A 76 1.38 6.77 -3.94
C VAL A 76 2.83 7.10 -3.57
N GLY A 77 3.74 6.14 -3.72
CA GLY A 77 5.14 6.22 -3.26
C GLY A 77 5.91 7.47 -3.71
N PRO A 78 5.88 7.85 -5.00
CA PRO A 78 6.55 9.07 -5.49
C PRO A 78 6.06 10.36 -4.85
N ARG A 79 4.86 10.35 -4.25
CA ARG A 79 4.16 11.53 -3.71
C ARG A 79 4.25 11.60 -2.19
N TYR A 80 4.29 10.44 -1.54
CA TYR A 80 4.36 10.31 -0.10
C TYR A 80 5.59 9.49 0.28
N ARG A 81 6.75 10.18 0.35
CA ARG A 81 8.09 9.59 0.58
C ARG A 81 8.22 8.77 1.89
N LEU A 82 7.21 8.79 2.76
CA LEU A 82 7.18 8.02 4.01
C LEU A 82 6.66 6.59 3.84
N LEU A 83 6.12 6.21 2.68
CA LEU A 83 5.68 4.84 2.41
C LEU A 83 6.81 4.03 1.77
N PRO A 84 7.18 2.85 2.32
CA PRO A 84 8.18 2.01 1.71
C PRO A 84 7.68 1.59 0.32
N ALA A 85 8.51 1.81 -0.70
CA ALA A 85 8.23 1.28 -2.02
C ALA A 85 8.08 -0.24 -1.91
N THR A 86 6.94 -0.78 -2.31
CA THR A 86 6.81 -2.22 -2.46
C THR A 86 7.62 -2.58 -3.70
N SER A 87 8.92 -2.86 -3.52
CA SER A 87 9.66 -3.57 -4.55
C SER A 87 9.02 -4.94 -4.66
N ASN A 88 8.02 -5.08 -5.53
CA ASN A 88 7.57 -6.38 -5.98
C ASN A 88 8.83 -7.10 -6.46
N GLY A 89 9.08 -8.26 -5.87
CA GLY A 89 10.29 -9.03 -6.08
C GLY A 89 10.47 -9.41 -7.55
N SER A 90 11.15 -8.55 -8.30
CA SER A 90 11.88 -8.96 -9.49
C SER A 90 13.17 -9.59 -9.00
N SER A 91 13.14 -10.92 -8.92
CA SER A 91 14.33 -11.77 -8.96
C SER A 91 15.07 -11.50 -10.27
N GLY A 92 15.81 -10.40 -10.32
CA GLY A 92 16.73 -10.04 -11.38
C GLY A 92 18.15 -10.33 -10.91
N CYS A 93 18.73 -11.37 -11.47
CA CYS A 93 20.09 -11.82 -11.24
C CYS A 93 21.12 -10.69 -11.33
N GLU A 94 21.79 -10.33 -10.24
CA GLU A 94 23.11 -9.67 -10.28
C GLU A 94 24.05 -10.28 -9.23
N ARG A 95 24.39 -11.56 -9.43
CA ARG A 95 25.70 -12.06 -8.97
C ARG A 95 26.74 -11.71 -10.02
N GLY A 96 27.04 -10.43 -10.12
CA GLY A 96 28.19 -9.88 -10.84
C GLY A 96 29.26 -9.43 -9.84
N MET A 97 29.77 -10.37 -9.03
CA MET A 97 30.99 -10.15 -8.26
C MET A 97 32.16 -10.65 -9.11
N PRO A 98 33.07 -9.80 -9.60
CA PRO A 98 34.35 -10.28 -10.07
C PRO A 98 35.15 -10.72 -8.84
N CYS A 99 35.32 -12.04 -8.68
CA CYS A 99 36.40 -12.57 -7.85
C CYS A 99 37.73 -12.12 -8.44
N ALA A 100 38.23 -10.97 -7.97
CA ALA A 100 39.63 -10.64 -8.02
C ALA A 100 40.23 -10.88 -6.64
N LEU A 101 41.52 -11.23 -6.63
CA LEU A 101 42.37 -11.65 -5.50
C LEU A 101 42.24 -13.17 -5.22
N SER A 102 43.28 -14.01 -5.29
CA SER A 102 44.73 -13.79 -5.35
C SER A 102 45.45 -15.15 -5.43
N GLY A 103 46.53 -15.23 -6.22
CA GLY A 103 47.80 -15.84 -5.81
C GLY A 103 47.99 -17.38 -5.78
N SER A 104 49.08 -17.78 -6.45
CA SER A 104 50.11 -18.74 -6.00
C SER A 104 50.07 -20.20 -6.50
N GLY A 105 51.09 -20.53 -7.31
CA GLY A 105 51.98 -21.67 -7.06
C GLY A 105 51.71 -22.95 -7.85
N GLY A 106 52.67 -23.32 -8.70
CA GLY A 106 52.76 -24.62 -9.37
C GLY A 106 53.43 -24.55 -10.72
#